data_AF-A0A497ATD0-F1
#
_entry.id   AF-A0A497ATD0-F1
#
_cell.length_a   1.000
_cell.length_b   1.000
_cell.length_c   1.000
_cell.angle_alpha   90.00
_cell.angle_beta   90.00
_cell.angle_gamma   90.00
#
_symmetry.space_group_name_H-M   'P 1'
#
loop_
_entity.id
_entity.type
_entity.pdbx_description
1 polymer ?
#
loop_
_entity_poly.entity_id
_entity_poly.type
_entity_poly.pdbx_seq_one_letter_code
_entity_poly.pdbx_strand_id
1 'polypeptide(L)'
;MATEEEKKRNLARINAMIIYGLEKGLWDLLGESALAMSATVGVGMLEKLEQTMGLEIAGEEPQDILTEIGRIFVDEIGIAVKFDITTTEDKVDFVVEKCVLLNVEKDLVAAGVKPFMCPYL
;
A
#
# COMPACT_ATOMS: atom_id res chain seq x y z
N MET A 1 -19.81 -25.72 6.63
CA MET A 1 -19.69 -24.24 6.65
C MET A 1 -18.28 -23.88 7.09
N ALA A 2 -17.70 -22.81 6.54
CA ALA A 2 -16.39 -22.34 6.97
C ALA A 2 -16.44 -21.80 8.41
N THR A 3 -15.36 -22.01 9.16
CA THR A 3 -15.09 -21.40 10.47
C THR A 3 -14.88 -19.89 10.36
N GLU A 4 -14.95 -19.16 11.47
CA GLU A 4 -14.71 -17.70 11.47
C GLU A 4 -13.30 -17.33 11.01
N GLU A 5 -12.29 -18.12 11.36
CA GLU A 5 -10.92 -17.91 10.88
C GLU A 5 -10.79 -18.15 9.37
N GLU A 6 -11.45 -19.19 8.85
CA GLU A 6 -11.50 -19.45 7.41
C GLU A 6 -12.23 -18.33 6.66
N LYS A 7 -13.33 -17.80 7.22
CA LYS A 7 -14.04 -16.65 6.63
C LYS A 7 -13.14 -15.42 6.57
N LYS A 8 -12.41 -15.08 7.64
CA LYS A 8 -11.45 -13.96 7.66
C LYS A 8 -10.35 -14.13 6.62
N ARG A 9 -9.76 -15.34 6.53
CA ARG A 9 -8.76 -15.67 5.51
C ARG A 9 -9.31 -15.57 4.09
N ASN A 10 -10.53 -16.04 3.86
CA ASN A 10 -11.18 -15.96 2.54
C ASN A 10 -11.48 -14.52 2.16
N LEU A 11 -11.91 -13.68 3.11
CA LEU A 11 -12.14 -12.25 2.88
C LEU A 11 -10.83 -11.54 2.49
N ALA A 12 -9.74 -11.79 3.22
CA ALA A 12 -8.42 -11.23 2.87
C ALA A 12 -7.97 -11.64 1.46
N ARG A 13 -8.19 -12.90 1.06
CA ARG A 13 -7.90 -13.38 -0.31
C ARG A 13 -8.75 -12.67 -1.36
N ILE A 14 -10.05 -12.47 -1.11
CA ILE A 14 -10.91 -11.74 -2.03
C ILE A 14 -10.44 -10.29 -2.19
N ASN A 15 -10.10 -9.61 -1.08
CA ASN A 15 -9.59 -8.25 -1.13
C ASN A 15 -8.29 -8.17 -1.96
N ALA A 16 -7.37 -9.12 -1.77
CA ALA A 16 -6.15 -9.20 -2.58
C ALA A 16 -6.44 -9.40 -4.08
N MET A 17 -7.43 -10.24 -4.44
CA MET A 17 -7.84 -10.42 -5.84
C MET A 17 -8.50 -9.16 -6.44
N ILE A 18 -9.29 -8.43 -5.64
CA ILE A 18 -9.89 -7.17 -6.08
C ILE A 18 -8.79 -6.14 -6.37
N ILE A 19 -7.82 -6.01 -5.47
CA ILE A 19 -6.68 -5.10 -5.64
C ILE A 19 -5.90 -5.43 -6.92
N TYR A 20 -5.54 -6.71 -7.12
CA TYR A 20 -4.91 -7.17 -8.35
C TYR A 20 -5.71 -6.74 -9.60
N GLY A 21 -7.02 -7.00 -9.60
CA GLY A 21 -7.88 -6.67 -10.74
C GLY A 21 -7.97 -5.17 -11.02
N LEU A 22 -8.01 -4.35 -9.97
CA LEU A 22 -8.04 -2.88 -10.10
C LEU A 22 -6.72 -2.35 -10.66
N GLU A 23 -5.59 -2.72 -10.08
CA GLU A 23 -4.27 -2.25 -10.52
C GLU A 23 -3.95 -2.71 -11.94
N LYS A 24 -4.23 -3.98 -12.24
CA LYS A 24 -4.07 -4.52 -13.59
C LYS A 24 -4.99 -3.81 -14.58
N GLY A 25 -6.26 -3.60 -14.23
CA GLY A 25 -7.22 -2.92 -15.11
C GLY A 25 -6.81 -1.48 -15.41
N LEU A 26 -6.32 -0.74 -14.40
CA LEU A 26 -5.79 0.61 -14.57
C LEU A 26 -4.57 0.62 -15.49
N TRP A 27 -3.65 -0.32 -15.29
CA TRP A 27 -2.46 -0.45 -16.13
C TRP A 27 -2.81 -0.82 -17.57
N ASP A 28 -3.72 -1.78 -17.78
CA ASP A 28 -4.14 -2.20 -19.11
C ASP A 28 -4.84 -1.05 -19.89
N LEU A 29 -5.52 -0.15 -19.18
CA LEU A 29 -6.22 0.99 -19.78
C LEU A 29 -5.29 2.19 -20.06
N LEU A 30 -4.39 2.50 -19.13
CA LEU A 30 -3.62 3.76 -19.11
C LEU A 30 -2.11 3.57 -19.38
N GLY A 31 -1.61 2.34 -19.28
CA GLY A 31 -0.18 2.04 -19.32
C GLY A 31 0.60 2.88 -18.32
N GLU A 32 1.71 3.46 -18.77
CA GLU A 32 2.56 4.31 -17.92
C GLU A 32 1.85 5.57 -17.39
N SER A 33 0.75 6.02 -18.02
CA SER A 33 -0.03 7.14 -17.47
C SER A 33 -0.70 6.81 -16.14
N ALA A 34 -0.83 5.53 -15.76
CA ALA A 34 -1.29 5.13 -14.43
C ALA A 34 -0.39 5.66 -13.30
N LEU A 35 0.90 5.91 -13.55
CA LEU A 35 1.85 6.47 -12.58
C LEU A 35 1.40 7.83 -12.03
N ALA A 36 0.72 8.63 -12.86
CA ALA A 36 0.23 9.94 -12.44
C ALA A 36 -0.87 9.85 -11.37
N MET A 37 -1.54 8.70 -11.25
CA MET A 37 -2.62 8.49 -10.29
C MET A 37 -2.11 8.19 -8.88
N SER A 38 -0.89 7.66 -8.73
CA SER A 38 -0.36 7.18 -7.45
C SER A 38 -0.35 8.28 -6.39
N ALA A 39 0.04 9.50 -6.75
CA ALA A 39 0.01 10.64 -5.85
C ALA A 39 -1.42 11.01 -5.42
N THR A 40 -2.38 10.95 -6.34
CA THR A 40 -3.79 11.25 -6.03
C THR A 40 -4.42 10.18 -5.14
N VAL A 41 -4.11 8.90 -5.38
CA VAL A 41 -4.54 7.80 -4.51
C VAL A 41 -3.97 7.97 -3.11
N GLY A 42 -2.65 8.23 -3.00
CA GLY A 42 -1.98 8.46 -1.72
C GLY A 42 -2.58 9.60 -0.91
N VAL A 43 -2.86 10.75 -1.54
CA VAL A 43 -3.52 11.87 -0.86
C VAL A 43 -4.90 11.46 -0.34
N GLY A 44 -5.72 10.82 -1.18
CA GLY A 44 -7.05 10.35 -0.77
C GLY A 44 -7.01 9.29 0.34
N MET A 45 -5.99 8.43 0.34
CA MET A 45 -5.76 7.44 1.39
C MET A 45 -5.40 8.11 2.71
N LEU A 46 -4.46 9.05 2.72
CA LEU A 46 -4.06 9.80 3.91
C LEU A 46 -5.26 10.53 4.54
N GLU A 47 -6.04 11.25 3.72
CA GLU A 47 -7.26 11.92 4.20
C GLU A 47 -8.24 10.93 4.86
N LYS A 48 -8.36 9.71 4.34
CA LYS A 48 -9.25 8.70 4.90
C LYS A 48 -8.71 8.06 6.17
N LEU A 49 -7.40 7.86 6.27
CA LEU A 49 -6.74 7.38 7.48
C LEU A 49 -6.96 8.36 8.64
N GLU A 50 -6.76 9.66 8.40
CA GLU A 50 -7.02 10.71 9.40
C GLU A 50 -8.50 10.74 9.83
N GLN A 51 -9.42 10.80 8.86
CA GLN A 51 -10.86 10.92 9.14
C GLN A 51 -11.48 9.70 9.82
N THR A 52 -11.07 8.50 9.40
CA THR A 52 -11.79 7.26 9.74
C THR A 52 -11.12 6.51 10.88
N MET A 53 -9.80 6.56 10.95
CA MET A 53 -9.02 5.80 11.94
C MET A 53 -8.55 6.69 13.09
N GLY A 54 -8.74 8.01 13.01
CA GLY A 54 -8.28 8.96 14.02
C GLY A 54 -6.75 8.97 14.13
N LEU A 55 -6.06 8.62 13.04
CA LEU A 55 -4.61 8.62 12.97
C LEU A 55 -4.14 10.07 12.81
N GLU A 56 -3.27 10.52 13.72
CA GLU A 56 -2.57 11.79 13.59
C GLU A 56 -1.15 11.52 13.09
N ILE A 57 -0.83 11.97 11.89
CA ILE A 57 0.53 11.88 11.36
C ILE A 57 1.34 13.02 11.98
N ALA A 58 2.22 12.68 12.91
CA ALA A 58 3.09 13.64 13.59
C ALA A 58 4.47 13.71 12.92
N GLY A 59 5.04 14.91 12.86
CA GLY A 59 6.40 15.14 12.37
C GLY A 59 6.64 16.61 12.05
N GLU A 60 7.85 17.11 12.30
CA GLU A 60 8.25 18.48 11.95
C GLU A 60 8.98 18.50 10.61
N GLU A 61 9.82 17.49 10.35
CA GLU A 61 10.55 17.34 9.10
C GLU A 61 9.92 16.25 8.20
N PRO A 62 10.09 16.32 6.86
CA PRO A 62 9.53 15.32 5.94
C PRO A 62 9.89 13.87 6.26
N GLN A 63 11.11 13.63 6.76
CA GLN A 63 11.56 12.29 7.14
C GLN A 63 10.84 11.77 8.40
N ASP A 64 10.45 12.64 9.34
CA ASP A 64 9.71 12.24 10.54
C ASP A 64 8.32 11.76 10.15
N ILE A 65 7.65 12.49 9.26
CA ILE A 65 6.33 12.14 8.70
C ILE A 65 6.37 10.75 8.05
N LEU A 66 7.39 10.49 7.22
CA LEU A 66 7.55 9.20 6.54
C LEU A 66 7.86 8.06 7.52
N THR A 67 8.62 8.35 8.56
CA THR A 67 8.92 7.38 9.64
C THR A 67 7.64 7.02 10.40
N GLU A 68 6.80 8.01 10.69
CA GLU A 68 5.53 7.81 11.39
C GLU A 68 4.53 7.01 10.54
N ILE A 69 4.44 7.27 9.24
CA ILE A 69 3.65 6.46 8.31
C ILE A 69 4.09 5.00 8.32
N GLY A 70 5.41 4.75 8.26
CA GLY A 70 5.97 3.40 8.34
C GLY A 70 5.61 2.69 9.65
N ARG A 71 5.69 3.41 10.78
CA ARG A 71 5.27 2.92 12.11
C ARG A 71 3.79 2.53 12.13
N ILE A 72 2.90 3.42 11.70
CA ILE A 72 1.44 3.18 11.67
C ILE A 72 1.12 1.91 10.87
N PHE A 73 1.73 1.76 9.70
CA PHE A 73 1.52 0.60 8.83
C PHE A 73 1.93 -0.72 9.47
N VAL A 74 2.99 -0.74 10.27
CA VAL A 74 3.44 -1.94 10.97
C VAL A 74 2.66 -2.16 12.26
N ASP A 75 2.66 -1.18 13.15
CA ASP A 75 2.22 -1.35 14.55
C ASP A 75 0.71 -1.27 14.70
N GLU A 76 0.04 -0.44 13.90
CA GLU A 76 -1.40 -0.17 14.06
C GLU A 76 -2.25 -0.91 13.03
N ILE A 77 -1.79 -0.97 11.78
CA ILE A 77 -2.54 -1.62 10.69
C ILE A 77 -2.10 -3.08 10.49
N GLY A 78 -0.81 -3.39 10.70
CA GLY A 78 -0.28 -4.74 10.54
C GLY A 78 -0.15 -5.19 9.08
N ILE A 79 0.17 -4.28 8.16
CA ILE A 79 0.33 -4.61 6.72
C ILE A 79 1.68 -5.26 6.40
N ALA A 80 2.66 -5.11 7.28
CA ALA A 80 4.02 -5.62 7.12
C ALA A 80 4.65 -5.88 8.49
N VAL A 81 5.78 -6.59 8.51
CA VAL A 81 6.61 -6.75 9.73
C VAL A 81 7.63 -5.63 9.85
N LYS A 82 7.94 -4.96 8.74
CA LYS A 82 8.85 -3.83 8.67
C LYS A 82 8.47 -2.93 7.52
N PHE A 83 8.55 -1.61 7.73
CA PHE A 83 8.31 -0.60 6.72
C PHE A 83 9.23 0.60 6.97
N ASP A 84 10.44 0.56 6.40
CA ASP A 84 11.40 1.66 6.51
C ASP A 84 11.27 2.55 5.27
N ILE A 85 11.23 3.86 5.46
CA ILE A 85 11.27 4.84 4.38
C ILE A 85 12.46 5.76 4.65
N THR A 86 13.35 5.91 3.67
CA THR A 86 14.52 6.78 3.74
C THR A 86 14.53 7.75 2.58
N THR A 87 14.75 9.01 2.88
CA THR A 87 14.84 10.06 1.86
C THR A 87 16.28 10.53 1.67
N THR A 88 16.60 10.85 0.43
CA THR A 88 17.79 11.59 0.01
C THR A 88 17.34 12.83 -0.76
N GLU A 89 18.25 13.69 -1.21
CA GLU A 89 17.87 14.93 -1.93
C GLU A 89 17.04 14.68 -3.20
N ASP A 90 17.25 13.55 -3.90
CA ASP A 90 16.61 13.26 -5.19
C ASP A 90 15.75 11.99 -5.19
N LYS A 91 15.71 11.23 -4.09
CA LYS A 91 15.06 9.92 -4.05
C LYS A 91 14.39 9.63 -2.71
N VAL A 92 13.31 8.85 -2.80
CA VAL A 92 12.69 8.17 -1.68
C VAL A 92 12.87 6.68 -1.88
N ASP A 93 13.57 6.03 -0.97
CA ASP A 93 13.72 4.59 -0.92
C ASP A 93 12.85 4.04 0.20
N PHE A 94 12.21 2.89 -0.03
CA PHE A 94 11.47 2.20 1.01
C PHE A 94 11.74 0.69 0.99
N VAL A 95 11.85 0.11 2.18
CA VAL A 95 12.09 -1.32 2.39
C VAL A 95 10.93 -1.88 3.20
N VAL A 96 10.19 -2.81 2.60
CA VAL A 96 9.04 -3.45 3.23
C VAL A 96 9.28 -4.95 3.37
N GLU A 97 9.18 -5.47 4.59
CA GLU A 97 9.37 -6.90 4.85
C GLU A 97 8.04 -7.59 5.20
N LYS A 98 7.80 -8.74 4.54
CA LYS A 98 6.60 -9.56 4.74
C LYS A 98 5.28 -8.78 4.55
N CYS A 99 5.23 -7.89 3.56
CA CYS A 99 3.99 -7.24 3.14
C CYS A 99 2.89 -8.28 2.87
N VAL A 100 1.69 -8.06 3.42
CA VAL A 100 0.54 -8.96 3.28
C VAL A 100 0.07 -9.10 1.82
N LEU A 101 0.41 -8.15 0.95
CA LEU A 101 0.11 -8.14 -0.48
C LEU A 101 1.31 -8.43 -1.38
N LEU A 102 2.45 -8.88 -0.84
CA LEU A 102 3.65 -9.18 -1.63
C LEU A 102 3.39 -10.12 -2.81
N ASN A 103 2.46 -11.08 -2.66
CA ASN A 103 2.13 -11.99 -3.76
C ASN A 103 1.32 -11.30 -4.86
N VAL A 104 0.45 -10.34 -4.52
CA VAL A 104 -0.28 -9.54 -5.52
C VAL A 104 0.69 -8.75 -6.37
N GLU A 105 1.66 -8.08 -5.73
CA GLU A 105 2.72 -7.34 -6.44
C GLU A 105 3.50 -8.25 -7.39
N LYS A 106 3.91 -9.44 -6.93
CA LYS A 106 4.61 -10.42 -7.77
C LYS A 106 3.77 -10.86 -8.97
N ASP A 107 2.48 -11.09 -8.76
CA ASP A 107 1.56 -11.50 -9.83
C ASP A 107 1.35 -10.38 -10.85
N LEU A 108 1.26 -9.12 -10.41
CA LEU A 108 1.18 -7.93 -11.28
C LEU A 108 2.45 -7.77 -12.12
N VAL A 109 3.62 -7.84 -11.50
CA VAL A 109 4.91 -7.78 -12.19
C VAL A 109 5.05 -8.92 -13.20
N ALA A 110 4.65 -10.13 -12.84
CA ALA A 110 4.63 -11.27 -13.77
C ALA A 110 3.68 -11.05 -14.95
N ALA A 111 2.60 -10.29 -14.76
CA ALA A 111 1.67 -9.89 -15.81
C ALA A 111 2.14 -8.68 -16.65
N GLY A 112 3.35 -8.16 -16.40
CA GLY A 112 3.93 -7.03 -17.15
C GLY A 112 3.49 -5.65 -16.65
N VAL A 113 2.86 -5.58 -15.47
CA VAL A 113 2.54 -4.32 -14.80
C VAL A 113 3.80 -3.84 -14.07
N LYS A 114 4.21 -2.60 -14.28
CA LYS A 114 5.29 -2.01 -13.46
C LYS A 114 4.72 -1.66 -12.09
N PRO A 115 5.48 -1.86 -11.00
CA PRO A 115 5.08 -1.35 -9.69
C PRO A 115 4.88 0.16 -9.80
N PHE A 116 3.64 0.64 -9.64
CA PHE A 116 3.32 2.06 -9.78
C PHE A 116 2.65 2.63 -8.54
N MET A 117 2.03 1.79 -7.71
CA MET A 117 1.43 2.16 -6.44
C MET A 117 1.64 1.04 -5.43
N CYS A 118 1.68 1.39 -4.15
CA CYS A 118 1.48 0.39 -3.11
C CYS A 118 -0.03 0.31 -2.88
N PRO A 119 -0.67 -0.86 -2.85
CA PRO A 119 -2.11 -0.92 -2.60
C PRO A 119 -2.56 -0.40 -1.22
N TYR A 120 -1.62 -0.06 -0.35
CA TYR A 120 -1.82 0.61 0.93
C TYR A 120 -1.37 2.09 0.95
N LEU A 121 -0.78 2.62 -0.13
CA LEU A 121 -0.43 4.04 -0.35
C LEU A 121 -0.98 4.53 -1.71
#